data_AF-V8P2J1-F1
#
_entry.id   AF-V8P2J1-F1
#
_cell.length_a   1.000
_cell.length_b   1.000
_cell.length_c   1.000
_cell.angle_alpha   90.00
_cell.angle_beta   90.00
_cell.angle_gamma   90.00
#
_symmetry.space_group_name_H-M   'P 1'
#
loop_
_entity.id
_entity.type
_entity.pdbx_description
1 polymer ?
#
loop_
_entity_poly.entity_id
_entity_poly.type
_entity_poly.pdbx_seq_one_letter_code
_entity_poly.pdbx_strand_id
1 'polypeptide(L)'
;MLTDERLSIFDANEDGFESYDDLPQHKVTFFSVYDRKGHLCPFDTGLIERNIELYFSGAVKPIYDDNPCLDGGVRAKKMGPINAWWITGFDGGEKALIGFTTAFADYILMEPSEEYAPIFALMQEKIYMSKIVVEFLQNNPDVSYEDLLNKIETTVPPAGLNFNRFTEDSLLRHAQFVVEQVESYDEAGDSDEPPVLITPCMRDLIKLAGVTLGKRRAARRQAIRHPTKIDKDKGPTKATTTKLVYLIFDTFFSEQIEKNEKEEDKENVAKRRRCGVCEVCQQPECGKCKACQDMIKFGGSGKSRQACLHRRCPNLAVKEADEDEEVDDNIPEMPSPKKMLQGRKKKQNKNRISWVGDPIK
;
A
#
# COMPACT_ATOMS: atom_id res chain seq x y z
N MET A 1 -4.25 26.38 24.98
CA MET A 1 -5.32 25.60 24.32
C MET A 1 -5.07 24.12 24.55
N LEU A 2 -3.96 23.56 24.05
CA LEU A 2 -3.57 22.16 24.34
C LEU A 2 -3.30 21.87 25.83
N THR A 3 -2.99 22.89 26.63
CA THR A 3 -2.79 22.79 28.08
C THR A 3 -4.09 22.94 28.90
N ASP A 4 -5.26 22.92 28.25
CA ASP A 4 -6.55 23.01 28.96
C ASP A 4 -6.81 21.67 29.67
N GLU A 5 -7.14 21.71 30.95
CA GLU A 5 -7.36 20.52 31.78
C GLU A 5 -8.40 19.56 31.18
N ARG A 6 -9.39 20.10 30.44
CA ARG A 6 -10.41 19.28 29.77
C ARG A 6 -9.84 18.37 28.69
N LEU A 7 -8.62 18.61 28.21
CA LEU A 7 -7.93 17.81 27.20
C LEU A 7 -6.88 16.89 27.81
N SER A 8 -6.59 17.02 29.11
CA SER A 8 -5.64 16.16 29.79
C SER A 8 -6.22 14.77 29.94
N ILE A 9 -5.48 13.77 29.48
CA ILE A 9 -5.79 12.35 29.65
C ILE A 9 -4.91 11.68 30.72
N PHE A 10 -3.98 12.45 31.31
CA PHE A 10 -3.03 11.98 32.30
C PHE A 10 -3.27 12.68 33.63
N ASP A 11 -3.26 11.89 34.70
CA ASP A 11 -2.99 12.38 36.04
C ASP A 11 -1.48 12.64 36.12
N ALA A 12 -1.09 13.86 36.53
CA ALA A 12 0.31 14.29 36.56
C ALA A 12 1.12 13.51 37.61
N ASN A 13 1.61 12.33 37.25
CA ASN A 13 2.50 11.50 38.05
C ASN A 13 3.96 11.69 37.56
N GLU A 14 4.94 11.36 38.41
CA GLU A 14 6.38 11.61 38.14
C GLU A 14 6.94 10.79 36.94
N ASP A 15 6.27 9.71 36.54
CA ASP A 15 6.63 8.90 35.39
C ASP A 15 5.79 9.32 34.17
N GLY A 16 6.42 10.02 33.21
CA GLY A 16 5.78 10.38 31.94
C GLY A 16 5.32 9.15 31.16
N PHE A 17 4.08 9.18 30.65
CA PHE A 17 3.45 8.04 29.96
C PHE A 17 3.82 7.90 28.48
N GLU A 18 4.22 8.99 27.80
CA GLU A 18 4.53 9.01 26.37
C GLU A 18 5.96 9.47 26.10
N SER A 19 6.52 9.04 24.97
CA SER A 19 7.81 9.54 24.50
C SER A 19 7.70 11.02 24.17
N TYR A 20 8.74 11.81 24.46
CA TYR A 20 8.81 13.21 24.02
C TYR A 20 8.80 13.38 22.49
N ASP A 21 9.02 12.29 21.75
CA ASP A 21 8.94 12.25 20.29
C ASP A 21 7.50 12.10 19.77
N ASP A 22 6.54 11.75 20.63
CA ASP A 22 5.13 11.54 20.25
C ASP A 22 4.32 12.83 20.42
N LEU A 23 3.50 13.15 19.41
CA LEU A 23 2.59 14.30 19.47
C LEU A 23 1.29 13.91 20.18
N PRO A 24 0.76 14.76 21.08
CA PRO A 24 -0.53 14.51 21.71
C PRO A 24 -1.64 14.44 20.67
N GLN A 25 -2.59 13.52 20.88
CA GLN A 25 -3.72 13.29 19.99
C GLN A 25 -5.03 13.79 20.59
N HIS A 26 -5.80 14.51 19.79
CA HIS A 26 -7.11 15.03 20.17
C HIS A 26 -8.12 14.86 19.04
N LYS A 27 -9.40 15.07 19.35
CA LYS A 27 -10.45 15.21 18.34
C LYS A 27 -10.77 16.68 18.10
N VAL A 28 -11.29 17.01 16.91
CA VAL A 28 -11.78 18.36 16.60
C VAL A 28 -13.12 18.28 15.88
N THR A 29 -14.11 18.98 16.41
CA THR A 29 -15.45 19.11 15.82
C THR A 29 -15.74 20.55 15.44
N PHE A 30 -16.81 20.75 14.67
CA PHE A 30 -17.24 22.02 14.09
C PHE A 30 -16.10 22.75 13.38
N PHE A 31 -15.33 22.00 12.59
CA PHE A 31 -14.07 22.50 12.05
C PHE A 31 -14.22 23.19 10.68
N SER A 32 -13.39 24.20 10.45
CA SER A 32 -13.23 24.89 9.15
C SER A 32 -11.74 24.95 8.81
N VAL A 33 -11.39 24.69 7.55
CA VAL A 33 -10.01 24.83 7.02
C VAL A 33 -9.93 26.04 6.10
N TYR A 34 -8.90 26.86 6.26
CA TYR A 34 -8.76 28.11 5.53
C TYR A 34 -7.31 28.53 5.28
N ASP A 35 -7.10 29.36 4.27
CA ASP A 35 -5.81 29.96 3.96
C ASP A 35 -5.45 31.11 4.92
N ARG A 36 -4.25 31.69 4.77
CA ARG A 36 -3.81 32.86 5.56
C ARG A 36 -4.73 34.09 5.45
N LYS A 37 -5.57 34.18 4.42
CA LYS A 37 -6.50 35.29 4.16
C LYS A 37 -7.92 35.01 4.66
N GLY A 38 -8.19 33.80 5.14
CA GLY A 38 -9.49 33.39 5.68
C GLY A 38 -10.45 32.78 4.64
N HIS A 39 -9.99 32.46 3.43
CA HIS A 39 -10.82 31.73 2.46
C HIS A 39 -10.92 30.27 2.86
N LEU A 40 -12.13 29.71 2.89
CA LEU A 40 -12.31 28.27 3.09
C LEU A 40 -11.65 27.50 1.94
N CYS A 41 -10.82 26.51 2.28
CA CYS A 41 -9.96 25.82 1.32
C CYS A 41 -10.02 24.29 1.50
N PRO A 42 -10.16 23.52 0.40
CA PRO A 42 -10.01 22.07 0.45
C PRO A 42 -8.55 21.68 0.71
N PHE A 43 -8.32 20.65 1.53
CA PHE A 43 -6.98 20.20 1.90
C PHE A 43 -6.41 19.07 1.02
N ASP A 44 -7.20 18.46 0.13
CA ASP A 44 -6.81 17.37 -0.80
C ASP A 44 -6.34 17.83 -2.19
N THR A 45 -6.20 19.14 -2.41
CA THR A 45 -5.90 19.69 -3.74
C THR A 45 -4.39 19.84 -4.01
N GLY A 46 -3.54 19.28 -3.16
CA GLY A 46 -2.08 19.42 -3.27
C GLY A 46 -1.51 20.70 -2.65
N LEU A 47 -2.34 21.52 -1.99
CA LEU A 47 -1.90 22.79 -1.39
C LEU A 47 -0.87 22.56 -0.29
N ILE A 48 -1.14 21.60 0.60
CA ILE A 48 -0.25 21.25 1.71
C ILE A 48 1.09 20.71 1.19
N GLU A 49 1.03 19.84 0.17
CA GLU A 49 2.19 19.24 -0.49
C GLU A 49 3.07 20.29 -1.20
N ARG A 50 2.47 21.38 -1.68
CA ARG A 50 3.17 22.54 -2.25
C ARG A 50 3.65 23.54 -1.19
N ASN A 51 3.63 23.18 0.10
CA ASN A 51 3.95 24.04 1.24
C ASN A 51 3.12 25.33 1.29
N ILE A 52 1.87 25.28 0.83
CA ILE A 52 0.92 26.37 1.04
C ILE A 52 0.29 26.16 2.43
N GLU A 53 0.50 27.13 3.30
CA GLU A 53 0.03 27.04 4.68
C GLU A 53 -1.50 27.18 4.77
N LEU A 54 -2.13 26.09 5.18
CA LEU A 54 -3.53 26.05 5.59
C LEU A 54 -3.61 25.99 7.12
N TYR A 55 -4.60 26.67 7.68
CA TYR A 55 -4.93 26.66 9.09
C TYR A 55 -6.34 26.12 9.29
N PHE A 56 -6.68 25.78 10.52
CA PHE A 56 -8.03 25.35 10.84
C PHE A 56 -8.48 25.90 12.19
N SER A 57 -9.78 25.80 12.44
CA SER A 57 -10.42 26.18 13.70
C SER A 57 -11.50 25.17 14.03
N GLY A 58 -11.92 25.11 15.28
CA GLY A 58 -12.96 24.19 15.73
C GLY A 58 -12.98 24.09 17.26
N ALA A 59 -13.79 23.18 17.77
CA ALA A 59 -13.79 22.81 19.18
C ALA A 59 -13.01 21.50 19.35
N VAL A 60 -11.90 21.56 20.09
CA VAL A 60 -11.04 20.40 20.33
C VAL A 60 -11.57 19.63 21.53
N LYS A 61 -11.58 18.31 21.45
CA LYS A 61 -12.09 17.39 22.47
C LYS A 61 -11.03 16.34 22.82
N PRO A 62 -11.11 15.69 23.99
CA PRO A 62 -10.29 14.52 24.30
C PRO A 62 -10.40 13.43 23.25
N ILE A 63 -9.35 12.63 23.11
CA ILE A 63 -9.28 11.57 22.10
C ILE A 63 -10.40 10.53 22.23
N TYR A 64 -10.85 10.26 23.46
CA TYR A 64 -11.92 9.30 23.76
C TYR A 64 -13.34 9.82 23.54
N ASP A 65 -13.52 11.12 23.25
CA ASP A 65 -14.85 11.73 23.16
C ASP A 65 -15.45 11.53 21.77
N ASP A 66 -16.48 10.69 21.66
CA ASP A 66 -17.17 10.40 20.40
C ASP A 66 -18.36 11.34 20.12
N ASN A 67 -18.70 12.25 21.03
CA ASN A 67 -19.83 13.17 20.83
C ASN A 67 -19.41 14.34 19.92
N PRO A 68 -19.98 14.49 18.71
CA PRO A 68 -19.59 15.57 17.80
C PRO A 68 -20.12 16.95 18.22
N CYS A 69 -20.99 17.05 19.23
CA CYS A 69 -21.47 18.32 19.72
C CYS A 69 -20.35 19.19 20.30
N LEU A 70 -20.60 20.50 20.33
CA LEU A 70 -19.67 21.50 20.89
C LEU A 70 -19.45 21.36 22.40
N ASP A 71 -20.32 20.61 23.09
CA ASP A 71 -20.26 20.41 24.54
C ASP A 71 -18.96 19.72 24.97
N GLY A 72 -18.35 20.24 26.03
CA GLY A 72 -17.06 19.76 26.55
C GLY A 72 -15.84 20.19 25.72
N GLY A 73 -16.03 20.75 24.52
CA GLY A 73 -14.93 21.17 23.64
C GLY A 73 -14.23 22.47 24.05
N VAL A 74 -12.94 22.56 23.73
CA VAL A 74 -12.11 23.76 23.86
C VAL A 74 -12.07 24.47 22.51
N ARG A 75 -12.71 25.65 22.41
CA ARG A 75 -12.71 26.43 21.17
C ARG A 75 -11.31 26.95 20.86
N ALA A 76 -10.84 26.65 19.66
CA ALA A 76 -9.52 26.98 19.19
C ALA A 76 -9.59 27.60 17.79
N LYS A 77 -8.76 28.62 17.56
CA LYS A 77 -8.66 29.30 16.26
C LYS A 77 -7.21 29.36 15.78
N LYS A 78 -7.03 29.45 14.46
CA LYS A 78 -5.72 29.54 13.81
C LYS A 78 -4.78 28.39 14.22
N MET A 79 -5.32 27.19 14.36
CA MET A 79 -4.54 25.97 14.58
C MET A 79 -3.80 25.62 13.29
N GLY A 80 -2.58 25.12 13.42
CA GLY A 80 -1.69 24.84 12.30
C GLY A 80 -0.46 25.77 12.24
N PRO A 81 0.21 25.87 11.08
CA PRO A 81 -0.21 25.33 9.78
C PRO A 81 -0.31 23.80 9.77
N ILE A 82 -1.18 23.27 8.91
CA ILE A 82 -1.32 21.83 8.70
C ILE A 82 -0.04 21.33 8.03
N ASN A 83 0.71 20.48 8.72
CA ASN A 83 1.97 19.92 8.24
C ASN A 83 1.76 18.68 7.38
N ALA A 84 0.74 17.89 7.72
CA ALA A 84 0.30 16.71 7.00
C ALA A 84 -1.16 16.43 7.32
N TRP A 85 -1.82 15.71 6.42
CA TRP A 85 -3.14 15.14 6.65
C TRP A 85 -3.10 13.66 6.26
N TRP A 86 -3.95 12.85 6.89
CA TRP A 86 -3.95 11.41 6.71
C TRP A 86 -5.35 10.82 6.89
N ILE A 87 -5.51 9.59 6.39
CA ILE A 87 -6.71 8.78 6.52
C ILE A 87 -6.32 7.50 7.27
N THR A 88 -7.14 7.08 8.23
CA THR A 88 -7.04 5.78 8.90
C THR A 88 -8.43 5.14 9.04
N GLY A 89 -8.50 3.94 9.60
CA GLY A 89 -9.75 3.19 9.76
C GLY A 89 -10.15 2.40 8.50
N PHE A 90 -9.18 1.71 7.88
CA PHE A 90 -9.40 0.70 6.83
C PHE A 90 -9.54 -0.71 7.44
N ASP A 91 -10.24 -0.80 8.55
CA ASP A 91 -10.37 -1.99 9.38
C ASP A 91 -11.77 -2.63 9.31
N GLY A 92 -12.60 -2.22 8.33
CA GLY A 92 -13.99 -2.63 8.21
C GLY A 92 -14.96 -1.88 9.14
N GLY A 93 -14.50 -0.85 9.88
CA GLY A 93 -15.37 0.06 10.61
C GLY A 93 -16.26 0.90 9.69
N GLU A 94 -17.34 1.50 10.21
CA GLU A 94 -18.32 2.24 9.40
C GLU A 94 -17.74 3.51 8.75
N LYS A 95 -16.81 4.20 9.45
CA LYS A 95 -16.29 5.51 9.04
C LYS A 95 -14.77 5.48 8.91
N ALA A 96 -14.27 5.99 7.79
CA ALA A 96 -12.87 6.38 7.68
C ALA A 96 -12.62 7.61 8.57
N LEU A 97 -11.49 7.63 9.25
CA LEU A 97 -11.07 8.74 10.10
C LEU A 97 -10.05 9.60 9.35
N ILE A 98 -10.21 10.91 9.44
CA ILE A 98 -9.28 11.89 8.86
C ILE A 98 -8.54 12.56 9.99
N GLY A 99 -7.23 12.72 9.84
CA GLY A 99 -6.39 13.41 10.81
C GLY A 99 -5.59 14.54 10.20
N PHE A 100 -5.35 15.59 11.00
CA PHE A 100 -4.38 16.64 10.73
C PHE A 100 -3.22 16.55 11.71
N THR A 101 -2.01 16.68 11.18
CA THR A 101 -0.79 16.81 11.97
C THR A 101 -0.32 18.25 11.91
N THR A 102 -0.02 18.82 13.07
CA THR A 102 0.58 20.14 13.22
C THR A 102 1.98 20.02 13.83
N ALA A 103 2.60 21.14 14.20
CA ALA A 103 3.85 21.10 14.96
C ALA A 103 3.65 20.72 16.43
N PHE A 104 2.40 20.66 16.91
CA PHE A 104 2.09 20.57 18.34
C PHE A 104 1.22 19.37 18.73
N ALA A 105 0.40 18.88 17.81
CA ALA A 105 -0.57 17.83 18.07
C ALA A 105 -1.10 17.22 16.77
N ASP A 106 -1.67 16.03 16.90
CA ASP A 106 -2.51 15.36 15.92
C ASP A 106 -3.99 15.55 16.26
N TYR A 107 -4.82 15.79 15.24
CA TYR A 107 -6.24 16.10 15.40
C TYR A 107 -7.09 15.21 14.51
N ILE A 108 -7.89 14.33 15.10
CA ILE A 108 -8.88 13.50 14.40
C ILE A 108 -10.15 14.34 14.16
N LEU A 109 -10.58 14.42 12.91
CA LEU A 109 -11.73 15.24 12.51
C LEU A 109 -13.05 14.53 12.84
N MET A 110 -13.99 15.28 13.41
CA MET A 110 -15.37 14.87 13.66
C MET A 110 -16.30 15.53 12.63
N GLU A 111 -17.25 16.38 13.07
CA GLU A 111 -18.16 17.09 12.17
C GLU A 111 -17.57 18.42 11.68
N PRO A 112 -17.73 18.76 10.38
CA PRO A 112 -17.34 20.07 9.87
C PRO A 112 -18.27 21.17 10.42
N SER A 113 -17.84 22.41 10.35
CA SER A 113 -18.75 23.55 10.52
C SER A 113 -19.78 23.61 9.38
N GLU A 114 -20.91 24.30 9.60
CA GLU A 114 -21.96 24.46 8.58
C GLU A 114 -21.43 25.09 7.28
N GLU A 115 -20.52 26.07 7.39
CA GLU A 115 -19.92 26.76 6.25
C GLU A 115 -18.92 25.87 5.49
N TYR A 116 -18.23 24.95 6.18
CA TYR A 116 -17.21 24.09 5.58
C TYR A 116 -17.78 22.74 5.10
N ALA A 117 -18.98 22.37 5.56
CA ALA A 117 -19.64 21.12 5.22
C ALA A 117 -19.70 20.81 3.71
N PRO A 118 -20.01 21.76 2.80
CA PRO A 118 -20.04 21.46 1.37
C PRO A 118 -18.65 21.10 0.80
N ILE A 119 -17.59 21.75 1.27
CA ILE A 119 -16.20 21.46 0.85
C ILE A 119 -15.78 20.10 1.40
N PHE A 120 -16.12 19.82 2.66
CA PHE A 120 -15.80 18.55 3.30
C PHE A 120 -16.59 17.37 2.73
N ALA A 121 -17.81 17.57 2.23
CA ALA A 121 -18.59 16.52 1.59
C ALA A 121 -17.90 15.96 0.33
N LEU A 122 -17.25 16.82 -0.47
CA LEU A 122 -16.47 16.41 -1.64
C LEU A 122 -15.25 15.56 -1.25
N MET A 123 -14.65 15.85 -0.10
CA MET A 123 -13.58 15.04 0.45
C MET A 123 -14.10 13.67 0.90
N GLN A 124 -15.21 13.66 1.65
CA GLN A 124 -15.82 12.45 2.18
C GLN A 124 -16.19 11.47 1.07
N GLU A 125 -16.68 11.95 -0.07
CA GLU A 125 -16.94 11.11 -1.26
C GLU A 125 -15.67 10.36 -1.71
N LYS A 126 -14.56 11.07 -1.89
CA LYS A 126 -13.28 10.48 -2.33
C LYS A 126 -12.71 9.48 -1.31
N ILE A 127 -12.82 9.80 -0.04
CA ILE A 127 -12.31 8.98 1.07
C ILE A 127 -13.12 7.69 1.18
N TYR A 128 -14.45 7.79 1.12
CA TYR A 128 -15.31 6.62 1.20
C TYR A 128 -15.08 5.70 0.00
N MET A 129 -14.94 6.25 -1.21
CA MET A 129 -14.55 5.48 -2.39
C MET A 129 -13.22 4.75 -2.17
N SER A 130 -12.22 5.45 -1.63
CA SER A 130 -10.90 4.86 -1.34
C SER A 130 -10.97 3.76 -0.30
N LYS A 131 -11.81 3.92 0.73
CA LYS A 131 -12.06 2.89 1.76
C LYS A 131 -12.65 1.62 1.14
N ILE A 132 -13.69 1.74 0.33
CA ILE A 132 -14.29 0.58 -0.37
C ILE A 132 -13.24 -0.15 -1.19
N VAL A 133 -12.45 0.58 -1.98
CA VAL A 133 -11.44 0.00 -2.86
C VAL A 133 -10.35 -0.73 -2.06
N VAL A 134 -9.78 -0.08 -1.05
CA VAL A 134 -8.72 -0.68 -0.21
C VAL A 134 -9.23 -1.91 0.54
N GLU A 135 -10.37 -1.81 1.21
CA GLU A 135 -10.91 -2.92 2.00
C GLU A 135 -11.37 -4.10 1.13
N PHE A 136 -11.93 -3.82 -0.05
CA PHE A 136 -12.36 -4.87 -0.96
C PHE A 136 -11.16 -5.63 -1.54
N LEU A 137 -10.15 -4.92 -2.04
CA LEU A 137 -8.99 -5.53 -2.68
C LEU A 137 -8.03 -6.19 -1.68
N GLN A 138 -7.95 -5.67 -0.45
CA GLN A 138 -7.19 -6.33 0.62
C GLN A 138 -7.71 -7.75 0.88
N ASN A 139 -9.02 -7.96 0.80
CA ASN A 139 -9.65 -9.25 1.06
C ASN A 139 -9.80 -10.11 -0.21
N ASN A 140 -9.70 -9.50 -1.39
CA ASN A 140 -9.92 -10.18 -2.66
C ASN A 140 -8.88 -9.68 -3.69
N PRO A 141 -7.63 -10.20 -3.65
CA PRO A 141 -6.54 -9.67 -4.48
C PRO A 141 -6.67 -9.99 -5.97
N ASP A 142 -7.36 -11.07 -6.32
CA ASP A 142 -7.45 -11.60 -7.69
C ASP A 142 -8.73 -11.17 -8.43
N VAL A 143 -9.45 -10.17 -7.91
CA VAL A 143 -10.74 -9.73 -8.49
C VAL A 143 -10.56 -8.90 -9.75
N SER A 144 -11.57 -8.96 -10.61
CA SER A 144 -11.63 -8.15 -11.83
C SER A 144 -12.10 -6.72 -11.54
N TYR A 145 -11.91 -5.82 -12.52
CA TYR A 145 -12.47 -4.47 -12.49
C TYR A 145 -14.00 -4.46 -12.33
N GLU A 146 -14.68 -5.37 -13.03
CA GLU A 146 -16.15 -5.51 -12.98
C GLU A 146 -16.64 -5.90 -11.58
N ASP A 147 -15.90 -6.75 -10.86
CA ASP A 147 -16.25 -7.14 -9.50
C ASP A 147 -16.14 -5.94 -8.53
N LEU A 148 -15.11 -5.10 -8.70
CA LEU A 148 -14.98 -3.87 -7.93
C LEU A 148 -16.13 -2.91 -8.23
N LEU A 149 -16.52 -2.74 -9.50
CA LEU A 149 -17.66 -1.90 -9.87
C LEU A 149 -18.95 -2.39 -9.23
N ASN A 150 -19.23 -3.69 -9.32
CA ASN A 150 -20.38 -4.31 -8.65
C ASN A 150 -20.36 -4.03 -7.14
N LYS A 151 -19.19 -4.11 -6.50
CA LYS A 151 -19.05 -3.80 -5.07
C LYS A 151 -19.34 -2.32 -4.78
N ILE A 152 -18.85 -1.40 -5.59
CA ILE A 152 -19.08 0.05 -5.44
C ILE A 152 -20.56 0.39 -5.62
N GLU A 153 -21.22 -0.13 -6.66
CA GLU A 153 -22.62 0.17 -6.97
C GLU A 153 -23.63 -0.41 -5.98
N THR A 154 -23.25 -1.51 -5.30
CA THR A 154 -24.06 -2.15 -4.25
C THR A 154 -23.79 -1.57 -2.86
N THR A 155 -22.73 -0.76 -2.70
CA THR A 155 -22.43 -0.11 -1.43
C THR A 155 -23.33 1.11 -1.23
N VAL A 156 -24.02 1.14 -0.08
CA VAL A 156 -24.89 2.26 0.29
C VAL A 156 -24.02 3.40 0.81
N PRO A 157 -24.10 4.62 0.24
CA PRO A 157 -23.37 5.77 0.76
C PRO A 157 -23.74 6.07 2.22
N PRO A 158 -22.78 6.47 3.07
CA PRO A 158 -23.04 6.81 4.46
C PRO A 158 -23.99 7.99 4.56
N ALA A 159 -24.81 7.99 5.63
CA ALA A 159 -25.73 9.08 5.92
C ALA A 159 -24.96 10.40 6.06
N GLY A 160 -25.31 11.40 5.26
CA GLY A 160 -24.64 12.71 5.22
C GLY A 160 -23.97 13.06 3.89
N LEU A 161 -23.84 12.10 2.97
CA LEU A 161 -23.50 12.39 1.57
C LEU A 161 -24.77 12.62 0.75
N ASN A 162 -24.79 13.63 -0.12
CA ASN A 162 -25.95 14.00 -0.94
C ASN A 162 -26.15 13.11 -2.19
N PHE A 163 -25.55 11.92 -2.22
CA PHE A 163 -25.63 11.02 -3.37
C PHE A 163 -26.34 9.73 -2.98
N ASN A 164 -27.25 9.27 -3.86
CA ASN A 164 -28.03 8.07 -3.60
C ASN A 164 -27.25 6.78 -3.87
N ARG A 165 -26.24 6.82 -4.76
CA ARG A 165 -25.44 5.66 -5.18
C ARG A 165 -24.08 6.11 -5.72
N PHE A 166 -23.07 5.25 -5.57
CA PHE A 166 -21.82 5.36 -6.33
C PHE A 166 -21.96 4.67 -7.69
N THR A 167 -21.24 5.18 -8.68
CA THR A 167 -21.20 4.65 -10.04
C THR A 167 -19.76 4.53 -10.53
N GLU A 168 -19.56 3.84 -11.65
CA GLU A 168 -18.27 3.82 -12.36
C GLU A 168 -17.73 5.24 -12.62
N ASP A 169 -18.59 6.17 -13.04
CA ASP A 169 -18.20 7.57 -13.25
C ASP A 169 -17.67 8.23 -11.96
N SER A 170 -18.28 7.96 -10.80
CA SER A 170 -17.75 8.43 -9.51
C SER A 170 -16.35 7.88 -9.22
N LEU A 171 -16.09 6.60 -9.55
CA LEU A 171 -14.76 6.00 -9.39
C LEU A 171 -13.75 6.65 -10.34
N LEU A 172 -14.07 6.76 -11.63
CA LEU A 172 -13.17 7.30 -12.66
C LEU A 172 -12.85 8.78 -12.41
N ARG A 173 -13.83 9.60 -12.01
CA ARG A 173 -13.63 11.01 -11.63
C ARG A 173 -12.67 11.19 -10.45
N HIS A 174 -12.56 10.19 -9.58
CA HIS A 174 -11.71 10.22 -8.39
C HIS A 174 -10.54 9.24 -8.46
N ALA A 175 -10.29 8.61 -9.61
CA ALA A 175 -9.31 7.54 -9.76
C ALA A 175 -7.90 7.96 -9.33
N GLN A 176 -7.47 9.18 -9.68
CA GLN A 176 -6.16 9.69 -9.25
C GLN A 176 -6.03 9.72 -7.72
N PHE A 177 -7.05 10.17 -7.02
CA PHE A 177 -7.04 10.21 -5.55
C PHE A 177 -7.09 8.80 -4.95
N VAL A 178 -7.96 7.94 -5.49
CA VAL A 178 -8.13 6.55 -5.01
C VAL A 178 -6.84 5.76 -5.18
N VAL A 179 -6.22 5.78 -6.36
CA VAL A 179 -4.95 5.10 -6.62
C VAL A 179 -3.85 5.65 -5.73
N GLU A 180 -3.79 6.97 -5.56
CA GLU A 180 -2.88 7.56 -4.59
C GLU A 180 -3.18 6.92 -3.21
N GLN A 181 -4.41 6.88 -2.70
CA GLN A 181 -4.70 6.26 -1.39
C GLN A 181 -4.28 4.78 -1.31
N VAL A 182 -4.40 4.01 -2.39
CA VAL A 182 -3.88 2.64 -2.45
C VAL A 182 -2.34 2.62 -2.34
N GLU A 183 -1.62 3.48 -3.07
CA GLU A 183 -0.15 3.63 -2.90
C GLU A 183 0.22 4.01 -1.46
N SER A 184 -0.64 4.80 -0.78
CA SER A 184 -0.45 5.22 0.62
C SER A 184 -0.45 4.04 1.55
N TYR A 185 -1.43 3.17 1.32
CA TYR A 185 -1.72 2.02 2.13
C TYR A 185 -0.62 0.97 1.98
N ASP A 186 -0.15 0.74 0.75
CA ASP A 186 0.95 -0.17 0.46
C ASP A 186 2.29 0.32 1.05
N GLU A 187 2.58 1.63 1.04
CA GLU A 187 3.80 2.17 1.66
C GLU A 187 3.79 2.01 3.19
N ALA A 188 2.62 2.05 3.82
CA ALA A 188 2.44 1.85 5.25
C ALA A 188 2.36 0.37 5.65
N GLY A 189 2.21 -0.55 4.69
CA GLY A 189 2.12 -1.98 4.92
C GLY A 189 3.46 -2.64 5.26
N ASP A 190 3.38 -3.85 5.82
CA ASP A 190 4.56 -4.67 6.09
C ASP A 190 5.19 -5.21 4.80
N SER A 191 6.49 -5.47 4.84
CA SER A 191 7.29 -5.80 3.65
C SER A 191 6.99 -7.15 3.01
N ASP A 192 6.27 -8.02 3.72
CA ASP A 192 5.89 -9.38 3.34
C ASP A 192 4.48 -9.47 2.74
N GLU A 193 3.70 -8.40 2.79
CA GLU A 193 2.40 -8.36 2.14
C GLU A 193 2.51 -7.92 0.67
N PRO A 194 1.79 -8.60 -0.25
CA PRO A 194 1.73 -8.15 -1.64
C PRO A 194 1.03 -6.78 -1.71
N PRO A 195 1.56 -5.82 -2.50
CA PRO A 195 0.92 -4.51 -2.65
C PRO A 195 -0.46 -4.63 -3.31
N VAL A 196 -1.45 -3.89 -2.81
CA VAL A 196 -2.79 -3.80 -3.40
C VAL A 196 -2.74 -3.13 -4.78
N LEU A 197 -1.78 -2.22 -5.01
CA LEU A 197 -1.61 -1.49 -6.25
C LEU A 197 -1.41 -2.40 -7.49
N ILE A 198 -0.81 -3.59 -7.31
CA ILE A 198 -0.50 -4.50 -8.42
C ILE A 198 -1.62 -5.48 -8.74
N THR A 199 -2.74 -5.44 -8.00
CA THR A 199 -3.92 -6.29 -8.29
C THR A 199 -4.48 -6.03 -9.69
N PRO A 200 -5.03 -7.04 -10.39
CA PRO A 200 -5.53 -6.87 -11.77
C PRO A 200 -6.51 -5.71 -11.91
N CYS A 201 -7.48 -5.64 -11.00
CA CYS A 201 -8.44 -4.54 -10.90
C CYS A 201 -7.79 -3.15 -10.82
N MET A 202 -6.74 -2.97 -10.02
CA MET A 202 -6.05 -1.68 -9.90
C MET A 202 -5.26 -1.33 -11.16
N ARG A 203 -4.62 -2.32 -11.80
CA ARG A 203 -3.91 -2.10 -13.06
C ARG A 203 -4.87 -1.66 -14.16
N ASP A 204 -6.07 -2.24 -14.21
CA ASP A 204 -7.14 -1.81 -15.13
C ASP A 204 -7.62 -0.39 -14.82
N LEU A 205 -7.91 -0.06 -13.56
CA LEU A 205 -8.32 1.29 -13.15
C LEU A 205 -7.26 2.34 -13.53
N ILE A 206 -5.97 2.05 -13.30
CA ILE A 206 -4.86 2.93 -13.66
C ILE A 206 -4.81 3.17 -15.17
N LYS A 207 -4.96 2.12 -15.97
CA LYS A 207 -4.97 2.19 -17.44
C LYS A 207 -6.18 2.95 -17.97
N LEU A 208 -7.39 2.65 -17.48
CA LEU A 208 -8.65 3.25 -17.92
C LEU A 208 -8.72 4.75 -17.61
N ALA A 209 -8.32 5.15 -16.40
CA ALA A 209 -8.39 6.54 -15.96
C ALA A 209 -7.13 7.37 -16.27
N GLY A 210 -6.07 6.77 -16.82
CA GLY A 210 -4.83 7.47 -17.17
C GLY A 210 -4.11 8.06 -15.94
N VAL A 211 -4.10 7.32 -14.84
CA VAL A 211 -3.59 7.80 -13.55
C VAL A 211 -2.07 7.93 -13.54
N THR A 212 -1.59 8.98 -12.89
CA THR A 212 -0.15 9.18 -12.66
C THR A 212 0.30 8.52 -11.34
N LEU A 213 1.33 7.68 -11.40
CA LEU A 213 1.86 6.95 -10.24
C LEU A 213 3.14 7.59 -9.68
N GLY A 214 3.38 7.37 -8.39
CA GLY A 214 4.65 7.71 -7.74
C GLY A 214 4.91 9.20 -7.58
N LYS A 215 3.86 9.98 -7.27
CA LYS A 215 4.00 11.35 -6.77
C LYS A 215 4.53 11.35 -5.33
N ARG A 216 5.30 12.37 -4.97
CA ARG A 216 5.81 12.57 -3.60
C ARG A 216 4.63 12.94 -2.72
N ARG A 217 4.34 12.09 -1.76
CA ARG A 217 3.68 12.53 -0.53
C ARG A 217 4.74 13.08 0.40
N ALA A 218 4.42 14.18 1.07
CA ALA A 218 5.34 14.80 2.00
C ALA A 218 5.91 13.73 2.94
N ALA A 219 7.24 13.56 2.91
CA ALA A 219 8.01 12.66 3.77
C ALA A 219 7.85 12.94 5.28
N ARG A 220 6.95 13.86 5.66
CA ARG A 220 6.58 14.20 7.03
C ARG A 220 5.80 13.11 7.75
N ARG A 221 5.38 12.05 7.06
CA ARG A 221 4.84 10.84 7.69
C ARG A 221 5.85 10.03 8.50
N GLN A 222 7.15 10.35 8.45
CA GLN A 222 8.20 9.58 9.14
C GLN A 222 8.07 9.50 10.68
N ALA A 223 7.12 10.20 11.30
CA ALA A 223 6.86 10.13 12.74
C ALA A 223 5.51 9.48 13.11
N ILE A 224 4.67 9.10 12.15
CA ILE A 224 3.28 8.75 12.46
C ILE A 224 3.08 7.25 12.28
N ARG A 225 3.42 6.50 13.34
CA ARG A 225 2.99 5.10 13.52
C ARG A 225 1.53 5.08 13.96
N HIS A 226 0.61 5.55 13.10
CA HIS A 226 -0.80 5.22 13.31
C HIS A 226 -1.02 3.85 12.67
N PRO A 227 -1.28 2.79 13.46
CA PRO A 227 -1.56 1.49 12.90
C PRO A 227 -2.83 1.60 12.05
N THR A 228 -2.67 1.60 10.74
CA THR A 228 -3.80 1.50 9.79
C THR A 228 -4.34 0.07 9.72
N LYS A 229 -3.73 -0.88 10.44
CA LYS A 229 -4.11 -2.29 10.52
C LYS A 229 -4.15 -2.73 11.98
N ILE A 230 -5.29 -3.26 12.42
CA ILE A 230 -5.41 -4.11 13.61
C ILE A 230 -5.03 -5.54 13.17
N ASP A 231 -4.32 -6.27 14.04
CA ASP A 231 -3.79 -7.62 13.86
C ASP A 231 -4.69 -8.51 12.97
N LYS A 232 -4.12 -9.01 11.87
CA LYS A 232 -4.79 -9.99 11.03
C LYS A 232 -5.02 -11.27 11.83
N ASP A 233 -6.24 -11.77 11.72
CA ASP A 233 -6.58 -13.14 12.05
C ASP A 233 -5.63 -14.07 11.26
N LYS A 234 -5.19 -15.14 11.92
CA LYS A 234 -4.11 -16.03 11.48
C LYS A 234 -4.20 -16.33 9.98
N GLY A 235 -3.12 -16.05 9.26
CA GLY A 235 -3.01 -16.34 7.83
C GLY A 235 -3.42 -17.78 7.47
N PRO A 236 -3.75 -18.05 6.20
CA PRO A 236 -4.30 -19.33 5.78
C PRO A 236 -3.46 -20.50 6.30
N THR A 237 -4.14 -21.52 6.81
CA THR A 237 -3.50 -22.69 7.42
C THR A 237 -2.54 -23.34 6.43
N LYS A 238 -1.31 -23.68 6.87
CA LYS A 238 -0.36 -24.42 6.03
C LYS A 238 -1.02 -25.70 5.51
N ALA A 239 -0.71 -26.06 4.27
CA ALA A 239 -1.23 -27.29 3.65
C ALA A 239 -0.87 -28.52 4.50
N THR A 240 -1.87 -29.34 4.82
CA THR A 240 -1.64 -30.64 5.45
C THR A 240 -1.10 -31.60 4.39
N THR A 241 0.22 -31.76 4.33
CA THR A 241 0.88 -32.64 3.36
C THR A 241 1.21 -34.00 3.97
N THR A 242 1.17 -35.06 3.15
CA THR A 242 1.78 -36.33 3.54
C THR A 242 3.31 -36.20 3.59
N LYS A 243 4.00 -37.09 4.31
CA LYS A 243 5.48 -37.07 4.37
C LYS A 243 6.14 -37.14 2.99
N LEU A 244 5.56 -37.90 2.06
CA LEU A 244 6.07 -38.02 0.70
C LEU A 244 5.96 -36.69 -0.05
N VAL A 245 4.80 -36.04 0.01
CA VAL A 245 4.58 -34.73 -0.63
C VAL A 245 5.49 -33.67 0.00
N TYR A 246 5.59 -33.64 1.33
CA TYR A 246 6.51 -32.73 2.01
C TYR A 246 7.96 -32.92 1.52
N LEU A 247 8.46 -34.15 1.49
CA LEU A 247 9.84 -34.45 1.08
C LEU A 247 10.10 -34.11 -0.38
N ILE A 248 9.13 -34.36 -1.27
CA ILE A 248 9.25 -33.98 -2.68
C ILE A 248 9.42 -32.47 -2.77
N PHE A 249 8.51 -31.69 -2.19
CA PHE A 249 8.60 -30.23 -2.25
C PHE A 249 9.89 -29.73 -1.56
N ASP A 250 10.21 -30.21 -0.37
CA ASP A 250 11.41 -29.82 0.37
C ASP A 250 12.69 -30.07 -0.43
N THR A 251 12.82 -31.22 -1.10
CA THR A 251 13.99 -31.55 -1.95
C THR A 251 14.06 -30.69 -3.21
N PHE A 252 12.93 -30.42 -3.88
CA PHE A 252 12.92 -29.55 -5.07
C PHE A 252 13.25 -28.09 -4.72
N PHE A 253 12.67 -27.55 -3.64
CA PHE A 253 12.88 -26.16 -3.27
C PHE A 253 14.25 -25.92 -2.61
N SER A 254 14.79 -26.86 -1.84
CA SER A 254 16.14 -26.70 -1.25
C SER A 254 17.26 -26.64 -2.31
N GLU A 255 17.08 -27.27 -3.47
CA GLU A 255 18.03 -27.16 -4.59
C GLU A 255 17.85 -25.90 -5.46
N GLN A 256 16.70 -25.21 -5.36
CA GLN A 256 16.33 -24.05 -6.18
C GLN A 256 16.50 -22.70 -5.47
N ILE A 257 16.47 -22.66 -4.13
CA ILE A 257 16.56 -21.41 -3.35
C ILE A 257 17.92 -20.70 -3.49
N GLU A 258 19.02 -21.44 -3.71
CA GLU A 258 20.38 -20.86 -3.76
C GLU A 258 20.90 -20.54 -5.17
N LYS A 259 20.28 -21.06 -6.24
CA LYS A 259 20.92 -21.13 -7.59
C LYS A 259 20.63 -19.99 -8.56
N ASN A 260 19.64 -19.12 -8.34
CA ASN A 260 19.26 -18.13 -9.36
C ASN A 260 20.09 -16.82 -9.36
N GLU A 261 20.89 -16.52 -8.33
CA GLU A 261 21.63 -15.23 -8.31
C GLU A 261 22.84 -15.18 -9.27
N LYS A 262 23.32 -16.33 -9.77
CA LYS A 262 24.58 -16.39 -10.56
C LYS A 262 24.45 -16.98 -11.96
N GLU A 263 23.43 -17.79 -12.25
CA GLU A 263 23.32 -18.47 -13.56
C GLU A 263 22.37 -17.77 -14.55
N GLU A 264 21.41 -16.96 -14.09
CA GLU A 264 20.49 -16.20 -14.95
C GLU A 264 21.13 -14.98 -15.64
N ASP A 265 22.34 -14.56 -15.23
CA ASP A 265 23.05 -13.41 -15.81
C ASP A 265 23.58 -13.64 -17.25
N LYS A 266 23.33 -14.81 -17.86
CA LYS A 266 23.88 -15.20 -19.19
C LYS A 266 22.91 -15.13 -20.36
N GLU A 267 21.62 -14.96 -20.15
CA GLU A 267 20.69 -14.63 -21.23
C GLU A 267 20.35 -13.14 -21.18
N ASN A 268 20.49 -12.45 -22.31
CA ASN A 268 20.18 -11.04 -22.50
C ASN A 268 18.66 -10.76 -22.39
N VAL A 269 17.99 -11.24 -21.34
CA VAL A 269 16.67 -10.74 -20.97
C VAL A 269 16.90 -9.30 -20.55
N ALA A 270 16.31 -8.36 -21.28
CA ALA A 270 16.46 -6.94 -21.02
C ALA A 270 16.01 -6.65 -19.58
N LYS A 271 16.98 -6.50 -18.65
CA LYS A 271 16.68 -6.28 -17.22
C LYS A 271 15.67 -5.16 -17.08
N ARG A 272 14.54 -5.46 -16.43
CA ARG A 272 13.45 -4.52 -16.17
C ARG A 272 14.02 -3.30 -15.42
N ARG A 273 13.70 -2.09 -15.89
CA ARG A 273 14.26 -0.84 -15.35
C ARG A 273 13.17 0.06 -14.79
N ARG A 274 13.49 0.72 -13.67
CA ARG A 274 12.67 1.79 -13.10
C ARG A 274 12.40 2.88 -14.14
N CYS A 275 11.24 3.53 -14.06
CA CYS A 275 10.85 4.56 -15.05
C CYS A 275 11.77 5.79 -15.06
N GLY A 276 12.45 6.10 -13.95
CA GLY A 276 13.38 7.25 -13.85
C GLY A 276 12.73 8.63 -13.81
N VAL A 277 11.44 8.75 -14.13
CA VAL A 277 10.73 10.03 -14.28
C VAL A 277 9.77 10.35 -13.13
N CYS A 278 9.25 9.35 -12.40
CA CYS A 278 8.37 9.61 -11.27
C CYS A 278 9.13 10.18 -10.07
N GLU A 279 8.45 10.92 -9.20
CA GLU A 279 9.06 11.60 -8.07
C GLU A 279 9.72 10.61 -7.09
N VAL A 280 9.17 9.41 -6.96
CA VAL A 280 9.77 8.29 -6.20
C VAL A 280 11.12 7.84 -6.79
N CYS A 281 11.25 7.75 -8.11
CA CYS A 281 12.52 7.41 -8.76
C CYS A 281 13.58 8.49 -8.60
N GLN A 282 13.15 9.76 -8.63
CA GLN A 282 14.01 10.93 -8.52
C GLN A 282 14.46 11.20 -7.07
N GLN A 283 13.85 10.57 -6.07
CA GLN A 283 14.28 10.75 -4.68
C GLN A 283 15.74 10.29 -4.47
N PRO A 284 16.48 10.97 -3.57
CA PRO A 284 17.72 10.43 -3.06
C PRO A 284 17.43 9.18 -2.21
N GLU A 285 18.45 8.37 -1.99
CA GLU A 285 18.34 7.24 -1.09
C GLU A 285 18.27 7.73 0.36
N CYS A 286 17.39 7.15 1.16
CA CYS A 286 17.11 7.66 2.51
C CYS A 286 18.24 7.43 3.52
N GLY A 287 19.16 6.48 3.25
CA GLY A 287 20.24 6.10 4.16
C GLY A 287 19.81 5.36 5.43
N LYS A 288 18.51 5.23 5.70
CA LYS A 288 17.97 4.71 6.98
C LYS A 288 17.26 3.36 6.89
N CYS A 289 16.72 3.00 5.73
CA CYS A 289 15.96 1.75 5.58
C CYS A 289 16.88 0.52 5.48
N LYS A 290 16.34 -0.69 5.72
CA LYS A 290 17.10 -1.96 5.67
C LYS A 290 17.90 -2.14 4.37
N ALA A 291 17.29 -1.80 3.24
CA ALA A 291 17.97 -1.88 1.94
C ALA A 291 19.13 -0.86 1.80
N CYS A 292 18.95 0.37 2.29
CA CYS A 292 20.02 1.37 2.33
C CYS A 292 21.15 0.94 3.27
N GLN A 293 20.82 0.40 4.45
CA GLN A 293 21.81 -0.06 5.42
C GLN A 293 22.68 -1.19 4.88
N ASP A 294 22.18 -2.02 3.95
CA ASP A 294 23.00 -3.05 3.29
C ASP A 294 23.86 -2.50 2.14
N MET A 295 23.66 -1.26 1.68
CA MET A 295 24.51 -0.72 0.61
C MET A 295 25.93 -0.39 1.10
N ILE A 296 26.92 -0.70 0.27
CA ILE A 296 28.36 -0.48 0.58
C ILE A 296 28.65 0.97 1.00
N LYS A 297 28.06 1.95 0.31
CA LYS A 297 28.27 3.38 0.61
C LYS A 297 27.67 3.84 1.95
N PHE A 298 26.79 3.05 2.54
CA PHE A 298 26.23 3.26 3.87
C PHE A 298 26.80 2.26 4.90
N GLY A 299 27.88 1.55 4.57
CA GLY A 299 28.59 0.63 5.46
C GLY A 299 28.07 -0.81 5.48
N GLY A 300 27.16 -1.17 4.57
CA GLY A 300 26.57 -2.51 4.48
C GLY A 300 27.39 -3.52 3.67
N SER A 301 26.90 -4.75 3.62
CA SER A 301 27.59 -5.88 2.99
C SER A 301 27.52 -5.88 1.45
N GLY A 302 26.52 -5.19 0.90
CA GLY A 302 26.24 -5.12 -0.54
C GLY A 302 25.72 -6.42 -1.14
N LYS A 303 25.36 -7.42 -0.31
CA LYS A 303 24.95 -8.75 -0.77
C LYS A 303 23.54 -8.75 -1.34
N SER A 304 22.60 -8.03 -0.73
CA SER A 304 21.19 -8.04 -1.15
C SER A 304 20.95 -7.34 -2.49
N ARG A 305 21.81 -6.36 -2.83
CA ARG A 305 21.71 -5.50 -4.03
C ARG A 305 20.34 -4.83 -4.23
N GLN A 306 19.58 -4.65 -3.16
CA GLN A 306 18.24 -4.06 -3.22
C GLN A 306 18.29 -2.53 -3.32
N ALA A 307 17.36 -1.95 -4.07
CA ALA A 307 17.17 -0.50 -4.08
C ALA A 307 16.58 -0.02 -2.74
N CYS A 308 16.82 1.25 -2.39
CA CYS A 308 16.17 1.90 -1.25
C CYS A 308 14.65 1.67 -1.28
N LEU A 309 14.05 1.30 -0.13
CA LEU A 309 12.61 1.03 -0.01
C LEU A 309 11.77 2.23 -0.50
N HIS A 310 12.13 3.46 -0.12
CA HIS A 310 11.48 4.69 -0.60
C HIS A 310 11.79 5.09 -2.05
N ARG A 311 12.45 4.22 -2.83
CA ARG A 311 12.73 4.39 -4.26
C ARG A 311 12.23 3.23 -5.11
N ARG A 312 11.38 2.37 -4.53
CA ARG A 312 10.67 1.31 -5.27
C ARG A 312 9.66 1.97 -6.22
N CYS A 313 9.79 1.68 -7.52
CA CYS A 313 9.05 2.41 -8.54
C CYS A 313 7.67 1.77 -8.75
N PRO A 314 6.55 2.48 -8.51
CA PRO A 314 5.22 1.91 -8.72
C PRO A 314 4.96 1.58 -10.20
N ASN A 315 5.45 2.41 -11.12
CA ASN A 315 5.37 2.13 -12.56
C ASN A 315 6.12 0.84 -12.97
N LEU A 316 7.23 0.51 -12.28
CA LEU A 316 7.94 -0.74 -12.54
C LEU A 316 7.14 -1.92 -12.01
N ALA A 317 6.58 -1.81 -10.80
CA ALA A 317 5.78 -2.86 -10.19
C ALA A 317 4.54 -3.21 -11.02
N VAL A 318 3.82 -2.20 -11.53
CA VAL A 318 2.66 -2.41 -12.41
C VAL A 318 3.07 -3.08 -13.72
N LYS A 319 4.18 -2.64 -14.33
CA LYS A 319 4.70 -3.23 -15.57
C LYS A 319 5.17 -4.67 -15.39
N GLU A 320 5.81 -4.98 -14.26
CA GLU A 320 6.22 -6.33 -13.88
C GLU A 320 5.02 -7.25 -13.75
N ALA A 321 3.98 -6.81 -13.04
CA ALA A 321 2.76 -7.58 -12.86
C ALA A 321 2.00 -7.82 -14.18
N ASP A 322 1.97 -6.84 -15.09
CA ASP A 322 1.40 -7.01 -16.43
C ASP A 322 2.20 -8.03 -17.26
N GLU A 323 3.53 -7.94 -17.27
CA GLU A 323 4.39 -8.87 -18.02
C GLU A 323 4.35 -10.30 -17.47
N ASP A 324 4.20 -10.48 -16.15
CA ASP A 324 4.14 -11.80 -15.52
C ASP A 324 2.81 -12.54 -15.83
N GLU A 325 1.76 -11.83 -16.23
CA GLU A 325 0.50 -12.40 -16.72
C GLU A 325 0.51 -12.69 -18.24
N GLU A 326 1.43 -12.08 -19.00
CA GLU A 326 1.61 -12.35 -20.42
C GLU A 326 2.32 -13.70 -20.62
N VAL A 327 1.58 -14.72 -21.04
CA VAL A 327 2.17 -15.98 -21.48
C VAL A 327 2.79 -15.77 -22.87
N ASP A 328 4.12 -15.88 -22.98
CA ASP A 328 4.82 -15.85 -24.27
C ASP A 328 4.57 -17.17 -25.05
N ASP A 329 3.34 -17.31 -25.53
CA ASP A 329 2.89 -18.44 -26.35
C ASP A 329 3.36 -18.31 -27.82
N ASN A 330 3.99 -17.19 -28.20
CA ASN A 330 4.54 -16.97 -29.53
C ASN A 330 5.92 -17.63 -29.70
N ILE A 331 6.04 -18.89 -29.26
CA ILE A 331 7.22 -19.69 -29.55
C ILE A 331 7.20 -20.03 -31.05
N PRO A 332 8.19 -19.61 -31.85
CA PRO A 332 8.30 -20.01 -33.25
C PRO A 332 8.26 -21.54 -33.34
N GLU A 333 7.64 -22.07 -34.40
CA GLU A 333 7.43 -23.51 -34.63
C GLU A 333 8.68 -24.34 -34.24
N MET A 334 8.69 -24.87 -33.01
CA MET A 334 9.83 -25.64 -32.53
C MET A 334 9.78 -27.02 -33.15
N PRO A 335 10.92 -27.55 -33.66
CA PRO A 335 10.95 -28.89 -34.19
C PRO A 335 10.50 -29.88 -33.11
N SER A 336 9.60 -30.80 -33.46
CA SER A 336 9.12 -31.80 -32.52
C SER A 336 10.28 -32.54 -31.84
N PRO A 337 10.18 -32.89 -30.54
CA PRO A 337 11.24 -33.58 -29.82
C PRO A 337 11.72 -34.81 -30.60
N LYS A 338 13.00 -34.80 -31.02
CA LYS A 338 13.58 -35.94 -31.74
C LYS A 338 13.57 -37.16 -30.83
N LYS A 339 13.30 -38.36 -31.39
CA LYS A 339 13.36 -39.60 -30.61
C LYS A 339 14.76 -39.77 -30.01
N MET A 340 14.84 -39.83 -28.68
CA MET A 340 16.09 -39.82 -27.90
C MET A 340 17.09 -40.95 -28.26
N LEU A 341 16.65 -42.00 -28.95
CA LEU A 341 17.44 -43.20 -29.27
C LEU A 341 17.72 -43.40 -30.77
N GLN A 342 17.54 -42.37 -31.62
CA GLN A 342 17.83 -42.47 -33.05
C GLN A 342 19.33 -42.45 -33.41
N GLY A 343 20.22 -42.20 -32.44
CA GLY A 343 21.66 -42.25 -32.65
C GLY A 343 22.21 -43.67 -32.78
N ARG A 344 23.22 -43.88 -33.63
CA ARG A 344 23.99 -45.13 -33.68
C ARG A 344 24.62 -45.41 -32.31
N LYS A 345 24.22 -46.51 -31.67
CA LYS A 345 24.84 -46.97 -30.42
C LYS A 345 26.22 -47.55 -30.71
N LYS A 346 27.21 -47.21 -29.89
CA LYS A 346 28.56 -47.80 -29.98
C LYS A 346 28.49 -49.29 -29.64
N LYS A 347 29.05 -50.14 -30.51
CA LYS A 347 29.20 -51.57 -30.24
C LYS A 347 30.18 -51.75 -29.08
N GLN A 348 29.72 -52.39 -28.01
CA GLN A 348 30.55 -52.68 -26.85
C GLN A 348 31.45 -53.89 -27.14
N ASN A 349 32.74 -53.80 -26.83
CA ASN A 349 33.66 -54.92 -26.95
C ASN A 349 33.56 -55.77 -25.67
N LYS A 350 32.69 -56.78 -25.70
CA LYS A 350 32.50 -57.72 -24.58
C LYS A 350 33.29 -58.99 -24.89
N ASN A 351 34.19 -59.38 -23.99
CA ASN A 351 35.10 -60.52 -24.19
C ASN A 351 34.38 -61.87 -24.27
N ARG A 352 33.21 -62.03 -23.62
CA ARG A 352 32.38 -63.23 -23.71
C ARG A 352 30.93 -62.90 -23.40
N ILE A 353 30.01 -63.29 -24.28
CA ILE A 353 28.56 -63.24 -24.05
C ILE A 353 28.07 -64.68 -24.20
N SER A 354 27.46 -65.24 -23.15
CA SER A 354 26.95 -66.61 -23.13
C SER A 354 25.61 -66.66 -22.40
N TRP A 355 24.66 -67.40 -22.94
CA TRP A 355 23.40 -67.71 -22.27
C TRP A 355 23.66 -68.64 -21.08
N VAL A 356 22.84 -68.50 -20.04
CA VAL A 356 22.87 -69.36 -18.85
C VAL A 356 21.50 -70.02 -18.72
N GLY A 357 21.48 -71.35 -18.63
CA GLY A 357 20.25 -72.15 -18.58
C GLY A 357 19.82 -72.68 -19.95
N ASP A 358 18.79 -73.52 -19.92
CA ASP A 358 18.18 -74.09 -21.11
C ASP A 358 17.16 -73.12 -21.74
N PRO A 359 16.88 -73.21 -23.05
CA PRO A 359 15.90 -72.37 -23.71
C PRO A 359 14.52 -72.54 -23.08
N ILE A 360 13.88 -71.42 -22.72
CA ILE A 360 12.49 -71.41 -22.26
C ILE A 360 11.61 -71.68 -23.49
N LYS A 361 10.80 -72.74 -23.43
CA LYS A 361 9.81 -73.09 -24.47
C LYS A 361 8.58 -72.22 -24.41
#